data_AF-A0AA38PWI0-F1
#
_entry.id   AF-A0AA38PWI0-F1
#
_cell.length_a   1.000
_cell.length_b   1.000
_cell.length_c   1.000
_cell.angle_alpha   90.00
_cell.angle_beta   90.00
_cell.angle_gamma   90.00
#
_symmetry.space_group_name_H-M   'P 1'
#
loop_
_entity.id
_entity.type
_entity.pdbx_description
1 polymer ?
#
loop_
_entity_poly.entity_id
_entity_poly.type
_entity_poly.pdbx_seq_one_letter_code
_entity_poly.pdbx_strand_id
1 'polypeptide(L)'
;MSPSEFYIKELQRALSEQALFIRAFSVTSSSSLQAIASVTLLEGNNVTIILTNQGYHADQSGATPFETIEDLLQSVSPLYPQKRQLALLDALEKWSSHQLPNKGQG
;
A
#
# COMPACT_ATOMS: atom_id res chain seq x y z
N MET A 1 7.46 23.16 5.88
CA MET A 1 6.95 21.81 6.19
C MET A 1 7.77 21.29 7.35
N SER A 2 7.14 21.01 8.49
CA SER A 2 7.85 20.49 9.66
C SER A 2 8.18 19.00 9.47
N PRO A 3 9.21 18.46 10.14
CA PRO A 3 9.53 17.03 10.04
C PRO A 3 8.37 16.11 10.44
N SER A 4 7.50 16.54 11.37
CA SER A 4 6.29 15.79 11.73
C SER A 4 5.24 15.80 10.63
N GLU A 5 5.06 16.93 9.94
CA GLU A 5 4.19 17.01 8.75
C GLU A 5 4.71 16.13 7.60
N PHE A 6 6.03 15.96 7.48
CA PHE A 6 6.62 15.09 6.46
C PHE A 6 6.19 13.65 6.64
N TYR A 7 6.46 13.04 7.80
CA TYR A 7 6.14 11.63 8.01
C TYR A 7 4.65 11.33 7.94
N ILE A 8 3.79 12.23 8.46
CA ILE A 8 2.33 12.06 8.34
C ILE A 8 1.92 12.03 6.88
N LYS A 9 2.34 13.04 6.10
CA LYS A 9 1.94 13.15 4.68
C LYS A 9 2.48 11.99 3.86
N GLU A 10 3.71 11.57 4.13
CA GLU A 10 4.32 10.46 3.42
C GLU A 10 3.60 9.15 3.74
N LEU A 11 3.39 8.82 5.02
CA LEU A 11 2.67 7.61 5.41
C LEU A 11 1.21 7.61 4.90
N GLN A 12 0.54 8.76 4.98
CA GLN A 12 -0.82 8.91 4.46
C GLN A 12 -0.86 8.73 2.94
N ARG A 13 0.09 9.33 2.18
CA ARG A 13 0.18 9.16 0.73
C ARG A 13 0.41 7.69 0.38
N ALA A 14 1.42 7.08 0.98
CA ALA A 14 1.79 5.68 0.73
C ALA A 14 0.59 4.74 0.98
N LEU A 15 -0.12 4.88 2.11
CA LEU A 15 -1.29 4.06 2.40
C LEU A 15 -2.49 4.36 1.48
N SER A 16 -2.65 5.60 1.02
CA SER A 16 -3.70 5.97 0.08
C SER A 16 -3.48 5.34 -1.30
N GLU A 17 -2.23 5.26 -1.76
CA GLU A 17 -1.85 4.57 -2.99
C GLU A 17 -2.17 3.06 -2.91
N GLN A 18 -2.17 2.51 -1.70
CA GLN A 18 -2.50 1.12 -1.43
C GLN A 18 -3.99 0.87 -1.15
N ALA A 19 -4.88 1.85 -1.30
CA ALA A 19 -6.29 1.74 -0.90
C ALA A 19 -7.07 0.59 -1.56
N LEU A 20 -6.63 0.10 -2.73
CA LEU A 20 -7.23 -1.08 -3.38
C LEU A 20 -6.78 -2.43 -2.79
N PHE A 21 -5.71 -2.41 -2.00
CA PHE A 21 -5.00 -3.58 -1.47
C PHE A 21 -5.01 -3.66 0.06
N ILE A 22 -5.71 -2.74 0.73
CA ILE A 22 -6.03 -2.77 2.15
C ILE A 22 -7.52 -2.44 2.33
N ARG A 23 -8.11 -2.75 3.49
CA ARG A 23 -9.52 -2.41 3.75
C ARG A 23 -9.69 -0.97 4.22
N ALA A 24 -8.82 -0.52 5.11
CA ALA A 24 -8.86 0.80 5.70
C ALA A 24 -7.52 1.13 6.36
N PHE A 25 -7.27 2.41 6.61
CA PHE A 25 -6.20 2.84 7.49
C PHE A 25 -6.56 4.14 8.23
N SER A 26 -5.88 4.38 9.34
CA SER A 26 -5.91 5.65 10.05
C SER A 26 -4.53 5.95 10.59
N VAL A 27 -3.97 7.13 10.28
CA VAL A 27 -2.76 7.63 10.94
C VAL A 27 -3.14 8.00 12.38
N THR A 28 -2.53 7.33 13.36
CA THR A 28 -2.89 7.43 14.78
C THR A 28 -1.99 8.38 15.55
N SER A 29 -0.73 8.54 15.14
CA SER A 29 0.21 9.44 15.80
C SER A 29 1.38 9.82 14.89
N SER A 30 2.09 10.87 15.29
CA SER A 30 3.24 11.38 14.55
C SER A 30 4.15 12.21 15.43
N SER A 31 5.43 12.23 15.09
CA SER A 31 6.46 13.10 15.67
C SER A 31 7.41 13.57 14.57
N SER A 32 8.41 14.37 14.93
CA SER A 32 9.47 14.78 14.01
C SER A 32 10.35 13.63 13.49
N LEU A 33 10.20 12.42 14.04
CA LEU A 33 11.02 11.25 13.72
C LEU A 33 10.22 10.11 13.08
N GLN A 34 8.88 10.11 13.22
CA GLN A 34 8.06 9.02 12.73
C GLN A 34 6.59 9.39 12.53
N ALA A 35 5.87 8.54 11.79
CA ALA A 35 4.42 8.48 11.80
C ALA A 35 3.95 7.03 12.01
N ILE A 36 2.80 6.88 12.66
CA ILE A 36 2.20 5.58 12.98
C ILE A 36 0.79 5.54 12.41
N ALA A 37 0.42 4.43 11.78
CA ALA A 37 -0.93 4.16 11.32
C ALA A 37 -1.40 2.78 11.76
N SER A 38 -2.70 2.67 12.06
CA SER A 38 -3.39 1.38 12.12
C SER A 38 -3.95 1.08 10.75
N VAL A 39 -3.65 -0.12 10.23
CA VAL A 39 -4.04 -0.56 8.89
C VAL A 39 -4.83 -1.86 9.00
N THR A 40 -6.04 -1.88 8.46
CA THR A 40 -6.85 -3.10 8.35
C THR A 40 -6.52 -3.79 7.03
N LEU A 41 -5.93 -4.98 7.12
CA LEU A 41 -5.55 -5.78 5.96
C LEU A 41 -6.76 -6.41 5.27
N LEU A 42 -6.55 -7.02 4.10
CA LEU A 42 -7.61 -7.67 3.31
C LEU A 42 -8.28 -8.83 4.06
N GLU A 43 -7.52 -9.50 4.91
CA GLU A 43 -7.94 -10.57 5.82
C GLU A 43 -8.82 -10.06 6.96
N GLY A 44 -8.81 -8.76 7.23
CA GLY A 44 -9.62 -8.11 8.27
C GLY A 44 -8.91 -7.92 9.61
N ASN A 45 -7.71 -8.47 9.80
CA ASN A 45 -6.89 -8.15 10.97
C ASN A 45 -6.20 -6.78 10.80
N ASN A 46 -5.90 -6.14 11.93
CA ASN A 46 -5.20 -4.87 11.95
C ASN A 46 -3.71 -5.07 12.21
N VAL A 47 -2.89 -4.25 11.57
CA VAL A 47 -1.47 -4.10 11.85
C VAL A 47 -1.14 -2.64 12.12
N THR A 48 -0.16 -2.40 12.98
CA THR A 48 0.39 -1.07 13.20
C THR A 48 1.59 -0.91 12.27
N ILE A 49 1.55 0.08 11.39
CA ILE A 49 2.65 0.43 10.47
C ILE A 49 3.29 1.72 10.97
N ILE A 50 4.62 1.72 11.02
CA ILE A 50 5.43 2.84 11.46
C ILE A 50 6.37 3.23 10.32
N LEU A 51 6.38 4.51 9.97
CA LEU A 51 7.33 5.10 9.03
C LEU A 51 8.35 5.94 9.80
N THR A 52 9.63 5.69 9.59
CA THR A 52 10.76 6.49 10.10
C THR A 52 11.70 6.85 8.95
N ASN A 53 12.84 7.49 9.25
CA ASN A 53 13.92 7.69 8.26
C ASN A 53 14.59 6.39 7.79
N GLN A 54 14.35 5.25 8.45
CA GLN A 54 14.88 3.94 8.04
C GLN A 54 13.92 3.19 7.12
N GLY A 55 12.70 3.69 6.91
CA GLY A 55 11.66 3.04 6.12
C GLY A 55 10.46 2.60 6.95
N TYR A 56 9.72 1.64 6.42
CA TYR A 56 8.46 1.13 6.95
C TYR A 56 8.67 -0.14 7.77
N HIS A 57 7.96 -0.29 8.89
CA HIS A 57 7.96 -1.53 9.64
C HIS A 57 6.61 -1.75 10.34
N ALA A 58 6.32 -3.01 10.67
CA ALA A 58 5.17 -3.37 11.48
C ALA A 58 5.58 -3.57 12.94
N ASP A 59 4.74 -3.12 13.87
CA ASP A 59 4.98 -3.03 15.33
C ASP A 59 5.20 -4.39 16.06
N GLN A 60 5.44 -5.48 15.33
CA GLN A 60 5.60 -6.82 15.93
C GLN A 60 6.74 -7.64 15.33
N SER A 61 7.55 -7.07 14.45
CA SER A 61 8.77 -7.75 14.02
C SER A 61 9.96 -6.85 14.35
N GLY A 62 10.92 -7.38 15.10
CA GLY A 62 12.29 -6.88 15.09
C GLY A 62 12.96 -7.08 13.71
N ALA A 63 12.16 -7.09 12.64
CA ALA A 63 12.59 -7.22 11.28
C ALA A 63 13.20 -5.90 10.82
N THR A 64 14.13 -6.05 9.90
CA THR A 64 14.70 -4.94 9.13
C THR A 64 13.57 -4.12 8.51
N PRO A 65 13.62 -2.78 8.62
CA PRO A 65 12.69 -1.90 7.92
C PRO A 65 12.65 -2.20 6.43
N PHE A 66 11.47 -2.06 5.84
CA PHE A 66 11.23 -2.15 4.41
C PHE A 66 11.39 -0.78 3.77
N GLU A 67 11.93 -0.76 2.56
CA GLU A 67 12.09 0.48 1.79
C GLU A 67 10.73 1.03 1.34
N THR A 68 9.80 0.14 0.95
CA THR A 68 8.49 0.48 0.41
C THR A 68 7.34 -0.04 1.28
N ILE A 69 6.18 0.61 1.18
CA ILE A 69 4.96 0.15 1.85
C ILE A 69 4.47 -1.17 1.23
N GLU A 70 4.70 -1.36 -0.06
CA GLU A 70 4.33 -2.54 -0.83
C GLU A 70 5.07 -3.78 -0.34
N ASP A 71 6.39 -3.69 -0.13
CA ASP A 71 7.19 -4.82 0.37
C ASP A 71 6.75 -5.21 1.78
N LEU A 72 6.48 -4.21 2.62
CA LEU A 72 5.93 -4.44 3.96
C LEU A 72 4.57 -5.15 3.87
N LEU A 73 3.61 -4.60 3.10
CA LEU A 73 2.26 -5.16 2.98
C LEU A 73 2.28 -6.58 2.39
N GLN A 74 3.13 -6.85 1.41
CA GLN A 74 3.32 -8.19 0.87
C GLN A 74 3.84 -9.17 1.92
N SER A 75 4.66 -8.72 2.87
CA SER A 75 5.18 -9.57 3.95
C SER A 75 4.15 -9.86 5.05
N VAL A 76 3.23 -8.93 5.32
CA VAL A 76 2.27 -9.03 6.44
C VAL A 76 0.85 -9.42 6.03
N SER A 77 0.51 -9.38 4.74
CA SER A 77 -0.82 -9.73 4.20
C SER A 77 -0.70 -10.83 3.14
N PRO A 78 -1.05 -12.09 3.48
CA PRO A 78 -1.10 -13.19 2.52
C PRO A 78 -1.99 -12.97 1.29
N LEU A 79 -3.05 -12.16 1.40
CA LEU A 79 -4.00 -11.84 0.32
C LEU A 79 -3.54 -10.67 -0.54
N TYR A 80 -2.61 -9.83 -0.06
CA TYR A 80 -2.07 -8.72 -0.83
C TYR A 80 -1.47 -9.13 -2.19
N PRO A 81 -0.54 -10.10 -2.28
CA PRO A 81 0.03 -10.51 -3.57
C PRO A 81 -1.04 -11.09 -4.51
N GLN A 82 -2.03 -11.81 -3.97
CA GLN A 82 -3.14 -12.37 -4.76
C GLN A 82 -4.00 -11.25 -5.36
N LYS A 83 -4.38 -10.25 -4.55
CA LYS A 83 -5.17 -9.11 -5.01
C LYS A 83 -4.42 -8.28 -6.05
N ARG A 84 -3.10 -8.10 -5.87
CA ARG A 84 -2.23 -7.40 -6.83
C ARG A 84 -2.14 -8.13 -8.16
N GLN A 85 -1.98 -9.44 -8.15
CA GLN A 85 -1.99 -10.25 -9.37
C GLN A 85 -3.33 -10.14 -10.10
N LEU A 86 -4.45 -10.26 -9.39
CA LEU A 86 -5.78 -10.11 -9.99
C LEU A 86 -5.98 -8.73 -10.61
N ALA A 87 -5.55 -7.66 -9.93
CA ALA A 87 -5.64 -6.30 -10.46
C ALA A 87 -4.78 -6.11 -11.73
N LEU A 88 -3.61 -6.75 -11.79
CA LEU A 88 -2.77 -6.71 -12.99
C LEU A 88 -3.42 -7.45 -14.17
N LEU A 89 -4.00 -8.63 -13.93
CA LEU A 89 -4.70 -9.40 -14.97
C LEU A 89 -5.92 -8.64 -15.50
N ASP A 90 -6.73 -8.06 -14.60
CA ASP A 90 -7.88 -7.21 -14.98
C ASP A 90 -7.44 -6.00 -15.81
N ALA A 91 -6.32 -5.36 -15.46
CA ALA A 91 -5.76 -4.29 -16.27
C ALA A 91 -5.33 -4.79 -17.66
N LEU A 92 -4.65 -5.93 -17.75
CA LEU A 92 -4.23 -6.52 -19.04
C LEU A 92 -5.42 -6.89 -19.93
N GLU A 93 -6.49 -7.44 -19.37
CA GLU A 93 -7.73 -7.77 -20.09
C GLU A 93 -8.45 -6.53 -20.61
N LYS A 94 -8.50 -5.47 -19.79
CA LYS A 94 -9.06 -4.17 -20.23
C LYS A 94 -8.27 -3.58 -21.38
N TRP A 95 -6.94 -3.65 -21.32
CA TRP A 95 -6.07 -3.14 -22.38
C TRP A 95 -6.17 -3.95 -23.67
N SER A 96 -6.22 -5.29 -23.59
CA SER A 96 -6.36 -6.14 -24.77
C SER A 96 -7.71 -5.95 -25.47
N SER A 97 -8.78 -5.74 -24.69
CA SER A 97 -10.13 -5.47 -25.21
C SER A 97 -10.26 -4.09 -25.89
N HIS A 98 -9.45 -3.10 -25.49
CA HIS A 98 -9.39 -1.78 -26.14
C HIS A 98 -8.58 -1.78 -27.45
N GLN A 99 -7.82 -2.84 -27.74
CA GLN A 99 -6.94 -2.96 -28.92
C GLN A 99 -7.61 -3.66 -30.12
N LEU A 100 -8.95 -3.77 -30.18
CA LEU A 100 -9.65 -4.22 -31.39
C LEU A 100 -10.02 -3.02 -32.29
N PRO A 101 -9.19 -2.64 -33.29
CA PRO A 101 -9.66 -1.78 -34.37
C PRO A 101 -10.65 -2.55 -35.26
N ASN A 102 -11.73 -1.83 -35.57
CA ASN A 102 -12.80 -2.12 -36.50
C ASN A 102 -12.28 -2.80 -37.79
N LYS A 103 -12.55 -4.11 -37.97
CA LYS A 103 -12.30 -4.79 -39.25
C LYS A 103 -13.36 -4.37 -40.27
N GLY A 104 -12.94 -3.61 -41.27
CA GLY A 104 -13.47 -3.65 -42.63
C GLY A 104 -14.91 -3.18 -42.83
N GLN A 105 -15.06 -1.92 -43.21
CA GLN A 105 -16.05 -1.48 -44.19
C GLN A 105 -15.21 -0.74 -45.24
N GLY A 106 -15.20 -1.05 -46.53
CA GLY A 106 -16.12 -1.74 -47.42
C GLY A 106 -15.83 -1.13 -48.79
#